data_AF-A0A430Q0T2-F1
#
_entry.id   AF-A0A430Q0T2-F1
#
_cell.length_a   1.000
_cell.length_b   1.000
_cell.length_c   1.000
_cell.angle_alpha   90.00
_cell.angle_beta   90.00
_cell.angle_gamma   90.00
#
_symmetry.space_group_name_H-M   'P 1'
#
loop_
_entity.id
_entity.type
_entity.pdbx_description
1 polymer ?
#
loop_
_entity_poly.entity_id
_entity_poly.type
_entity_poly.pdbx_seq_one_letter_code
_entity_poly.pdbx_strand_id
1 'polypeptide(L)'
;MPTDNTPLYKQPKAVIGVGRVRSWQWTPFTNSARQDNLVLYHWRRESADPEANKDYYFARYNKHVTVPEYTTEEYETMLKDLKWSEERTAHLMELAKRFDLRFIHMRDRWDCEKFPGRPSVEDLKERYYGILTQLDKARGTNLSQGLRYDAAHERRRKQQLSLLYGRTKDQVEEEQRLIMELRKIEARRKERERKKQDLQKLISL
;
A
#
# COMPACT_ATOMS: atom_id res chain seq x y z
N MET A 1 9.23 -20.78 -24.25
CA MET A 1 7.94 -20.09 -24.03
C MET A 1 7.29 -19.92 -25.39
N PRO A 2 6.10 -20.47 -25.65
CA PRO A 2 5.40 -20.17 -26.89
C PRO A 2 4.90 -18.73 -26.82
N THR A 3 5.51 -17.83 -27.58
CA THR A 3 4.99 -16.48 -27.80
C THR A 3 3.85 -16.60 -28.80
N ASP A 4 2.64 -16.69 -28.27
CA ASP A 4 1.42 -16.54 -29.06
C ASP A 4 1.37 -15.08 -29.57
N ASN A 5 1.83 -14.88 -30.80
CA ASN A 5 1.88 -13.58 -31.47
C ASN A 5 0.54 -13.19 -32.11
N THR A 6 -0.58 -13.71 -31.61
CA THR A 6 -1.90 -13.29 -32.09
C THR A 6 -2.27 -11.92 -31.50
N PRO A 7 -2.53 -10.90 -32.32
CA PRO A 7 -2.92 -9.58 -31.83
C PRO A 7 -4.34 -9.64 -31.25
N LEU A 8 -4.46 -9.70 -29.91
CA LEU A 8 -5.73 -9.80 -29.17
C LEU A 8 -6.59 -8.52 -29.17
N TYR A 9 -6.25 -7.50 -29.95
CA TYR A 9 -7.01 -6.25 -29.96
C TYR A 9 -7.11 -5.61 -31.36
N LYS A 10 -7.91 -6.23 -32.23
CA LYS A 10 -8.49 -5.50 -33.36
C LYS A 10 -9.78 -4.84 -32.86
N GLN A 11 -9.66 -3.64 -32.31
CA GLN A 11 -10.81 -2.73 -32.25
C GLN A 11 -11.38 -2.62 -33.67
N PRO A 12 -12.67 -2.91 -33.91
CA PRO A 12 -13.24 -2.69 -35.23
C PRO A 12 -12.97 -1.24 -35.61
N LYS A 13 -12.40 -1.04 -36.82
CA LYS A 13 -12.18 0.30 -37.37
C LYS A 13 -13.49 1.08 -37.21
N ALA A 14 -13.45 2.22 -36.53
CA ALA A 14 -14.64 3.00 -36.26
C ALA A 14 -15.37 3.25 -37.59
N VAL A 15 -16.60 2.75 -37.71
CA VAL A 15 -17.43 3.00 -38.88
C VAL A 15 -17.92 4.44 -38.75
N ILE A 16 -17.19 5.37 -39.35
CA ILE A 16 -17.58 6.79 -39.43
C ILE A 16 -18.66 6.90 -40.51
N GLY A 17 -19.86 6.41 -40.19
CA GLY A 17 -21.05 6.69 -40.99
C GLY A 17 -21.45 8.16 -40.86
N VAL A 18 -22.25 8.66 -41.80
CA VAL A 18 -22.81 10.03 -41.82
C VAL A 18 -23.93 10.22 -40.77
N GLY A 19 -23.81 9.55 -39.62
CA GLY A 19 -24.78 9.60 -38.55
C GLY A 19 -24.85 11.02 -37.96
N ARG A 20 -26.08 11.45 -37.62
CA ARG A 20 -26.32 12.73 -36.95
C ARG A 20 -25.38 12.85 -35.75
N VAL A 21 -24.60 13.94 -35.70
CA VAL A 21 -23.70 14.22 -34.57
C VAL A 21 -24.54 14.22 -33.30
N ARG A 22 -24.14 13.41 -32.33
CA ARG A 22 -24.82 13.33 -31.04
C ARG A 22 -24.60 14.65 -30.31
N SER A 23 -25.69 15.32 -29.96
CA SER A 23 -25.67 16.58 -29.23
C SER A 23 -25.26 16.38 -27.77
N TRP A 24 -24.50 17.35 -27.27
CA TRP A 24 -23.99 17.40 -25.90
C TRP A 24 -24.50 18.66 -25.24
N GLN A 25 -24.80 18.57 -23.95
CA GLN A 25 -25.22 19.68 -23.12
C GLN A 25 -24.28 19.81 -21.92
N TRP A 26 -23.99 21.06 -21.55
CA TRP A 26 -23.26 21.39 -20.34
C TRP A 26 -24.24 21.39 -19.18
N THR A 27 -24.17 20.40 -18.30
CA THR A 27 -25.19 20.17 -17.27
C THR A 27 -24.58 20.31 -15.87
N PRO A 28 -25.22 21.06 -14.95
CA PRO A 28 -24.82 21.10 -13.56
C PRO A 28 -25.07 19.75 -12.87
N PHE A 29 -24.23 19.40 -11.90
CA PHE A 29 -24.43 18.26 -11.03
C PHE A 29 -23.88 18.54 -9.63
N THR A 30 -24.45 17.87 -8.64
CA THR A 30 -23.93 17.82 -7.27
C THR A 30 -23.31 16.45 -7.01
N ASN A 31 -22.31 16.39 -6.14
CA ASN A 31 -21.67 15.14 -5.75
C ASN A 31 -22.02 14.84 -4.29
N SER A 32 -22.85 13.81 -4.05
CA SER A 32 -23.28 13.42 -2.70
C SER A 32 -22.11 13.01 -1.77
N ALA A 33 -20.94 12.67 -2.34
CA ALA A 33 -19.74 12.40 -1.58
C ALA A 33 -19.15 13.66 -0.90
N ARG A 34 -19.61 14.85 -1.29
CA ARG A 34 -19.19 16.11 -0.68
C ARG A 34 -20.27 16.63 0.28
N GLN A 35 -19.83 17.35 1.30
CA GLN A 35 -20.72 17.97 2.30
C GLN A 35 -20.94 19.47 2.05
N ASP A 36 -20.24 20.06 1.08
CA ASP A 36 -20.21 21.50 0.81
C ASP A 36 -21.23 21.97 -0.24
N ASN A 37 -22.11 21.08 -0.71
CA ASN A 37 -23.10 21.35 -1.76
C ASN A 37 -22.51 21.99 -3.03
N LEU A 38 -21.23 21.75 -3.32
CA LEU A 38 -20.57 22.31 -4.49
C LEU A 38 -21.24 21.82 -5.78
N VAL A 39 -21.70 22.78 -6.59
CA VAL A 39 -22.25 22.50 -7.93
C VAL A 39 -21.11 22.54 -8.93
N LEU A 40 -20.89 21.41 -9.59
CA LEU A 40 -19.93 21.25 -10.69
C LEU A 40 -20.68 21.06 -12.00
N TYR A 41 -19.96 21.07 -13.11
CA TYR A 41 -20.54 20.91 -14.43
C TYR A 41 -19.75 19.91 -15.26
N HIS A 42 -20.45 19.17 -16.12
CA HIS A 42 -19.85 18.25 -17.10
C HIS A 42 -20.67 18.18 -18.38
N TRP A 43 -20.07 17.65 -19.44
CA TRP A 43 -20.76 17.39 -20.69
C TRP A 43 -21.55 16.08 -20.58
N ARG A 44 -22.86 16.14 -20.80
CA ARG A 44 -23.76 14.97 -20.93
C ARG A 44 -24.37 14.91 -22.32
N ARG A 45 -24.75 13.70 -22.75
CA ARG A 45 -25.49 13.51 -23.99
C ARG A 45 -26.91 14.04 -23.81
N GLU A 46 -27.44 14.71 -24.82
CA GLU A 46 -28.78 15.33 -24.75
C GLU A 46 -29.92 14.29 -24.80
N SER A 47 -29.71 13.15 -25.45
CA SER A 47 -30.71 12.06 -25.52
C SER A 47 -30.82 11.35 -24.18
N ALA A 48 -32.00 11.45 -23.54
CA ALA A 48 -32.50 10.68 -22.40
C ALA A 48 -31.45 9.77 -21.74
N ASP A 49 -30.50 10.40 -21.05
CA ASP A 49 -29.52 9.68 -20.27
C ASP A 49 -30.28 9.05 -19.09
N PRO A 50 -30.39 7.70 -18.99
CA PRO A 50 -31.06 7.06 -17.85
C PRO A 50 -30.37 7.42 -16.52
N GLU A 51 -29.14 7.96 -16.56
CA GLU A 51 -28.40 8.47 -15.43
C GLU A 51 -28.70 9.94 -15.08
N ALA A 52 -29.58 10.65 -15.82
CA ALA A 52 -29.85 12.07 -15.59
C ALA A 52 -30.30 12.38 -14.16
N ASN A 53 -31.13 11.50 -13.58
CA ASN A 53 -31.64 11.58 -12.21
C ASN A 53 -30.86 10.71 -11.20
N LYS A 54 -29.73 10.11 -11.60
CA LYS A 54 -28.90 9.34 -10.67
C LYS A 54 -27.87 10.25 -10.02
N ASP A 55 -27.54 9.95 -8.77
CA ASP A 55 -26.43 10.55 -8.06
C ASP A 55 -25.14 10.47 -8.88
N TYR A 56 -24.22 11.40 -8.64
CA TYR A 56 -22.98 11.49 -9.38
C TYR A 56 -22.26 10.14 -9.39
N TYR A 57 -21.94 9.64 -10.59
CA TYR A 57 -21.48 8.27 -10.80
C TYR A 57 -20.30 7.88 -9.89
N PHE A 58 -19.37 8.81 -9.64
CA PHE A 58 -18.20 8.54 -8.82
C PHE A 58 -18.42 8.67 -7.31
N ALA A 59 -19.56 9.22 -6.86
CA ALA A 59 -19.88 9.36 -5.44
C ALA A 59 -19.87 8.02 -4.71
N ARG A 60 -20.30 6.94 -5.39
CA ARG A 60 -20.29 5.57 -4.87
C ARG A 60 -18.91 5.04 -4.47
N TYR A 61 -17.83 5.62 -5.02
CA TYR A 61 -16.45 5.24 -4.71
C TYR A 61 -15.85 6.03 -3.54
N ASN A 62 -16.56 7.02 -3.01
CA ASN A 62 -16.15 7.70 -1.79
C ASN A 62 -16.41 6.79 -0.58
N LYS A 63 -15.49 5.85 -0.35
CA LYS A 63 -15.52 4.93 0.78
C LYS A 63 -14.63 5.47 1.90
N HIS A 64 -15.19 5.54 3.10
CA HIS A 64 -14.48 5.93 4.32
C HIS A 64 -14.21 4.72 5.19
N VAL A 65 -13.06 4.72 5.87
CA VAL A 65 -12.70 3.64 6.79
C VAL A 65 -13.29 3.94 8.17
N THR A 66 -13.94 2.96 8.77
CA THR A 66 -14.40 3.05 10.15
C THR A 66 -13.22 2.80 11.09
N VAL A 67 -12.79 3.84 11.80
CA VAL A 67 -11.76 3.73 12.84
C VAL A 67 -12.43 3.44 14.18
N PRO A 68 -12.04 2.36 14.89
CA PRO A 68 -12.65 2.01 16.16
C PRO A 68 -12.27 3.00 17.26
N GLU A 69 -13.18 3.16 18.21
CA GLU A 69 -12.96 3.95 19.42
C GLU A 69 -12.65 3.02 20.60
N TYR A 70 -11.85 3.52 21.55
CA TYR A 70 -11.55 2.86 22.81
C TYR A 70 -11.98 3.74 23.98
N THR A 71 -12.35 3.12 25.10
CA THR A 71 -12.66 3.82 26.35
C THR A 71 -11.39 4.12 27.14
N THR A 72 -11.47 5.04 28.09
CA THR A 72 -10.36 5.31 29.02
C THR A 72 -9.96 4.05 29.81
N GLU A 73 -10.94 3.23 30.20
CA GLU A 73 -10.69 1.96 30.91
C GLU A 73 -9.90 0.97 30.05
N GLU A 74 -10.27 0.83 28.77
CA GLU A 74 -9.53 0.00 27.82
C GLU A 74 -8.11 0.53 27.60
N TYR A 75 -7.96 1.86 27.54
CA TYR A 75 -6.64 2.46 27.43
C TYR A 75 -5.75 2.09 28.61
N GLU A 76 -6.27 2.30 29.82
CA GLU A 76 -5.54 2.11 31.06
C GLU A 76 -5.16 0.65 31.32
N THR A 77 -6.02 -0.28 30.90
CA THR A 77 -5.85 -1.72 31.16
C THR A 77 -4.99 -2.42 30.12
N MET A 78 -5.08 -2.07 28.84
CA MET A 78 -4.45 -2.85 27.76
C MET A 78 -3.75 -2.04 26.66
N LEU A 79 -3.91 -0.71 26.59
CA LEU A 79 -3.30 0.09 25.52
C LEU A 79 -2.11 0.94 25.98
N LYS A 80 -1.73 0.94 27.26
CA LYS A 80 -0.53 1.65 27.73
C LYS A 80 0.73 1.20 26.98
N ASP A 81 1.60 2.16 26.65
CA ASP A 81 2.86 1.91 25.98
C ASP A 81 3.92 2.93 26.45
N LEU A 82 5.19 2.50 26.51
CA LEU A 82 6.29 3.32 27.02
C LEU A 82 6.64 4.51 26.12
N LYS A 83 6.38 4.40 24.82
CA LYS A 83 6.67 5.43 23.80
C LYS A 83 5.46 6.31 23.50
N TRP A 84 4.26 5.87 23.87
CA TRP A 84 3.00 6.55 23.53
C TRP A 84 2.21 6.93 24.78
N SER A 85 2.05 8.25 24.99
CA SER A 85 1.07 8.76 25.95
C SER A 85 -0.36 8.61 25.41
N GLU A 86 -1.35 8.76 26.29
CA GLU A 86 -2.77 8.69 25.93
C GLU A 86 -3.12 9.77 24.90
N GLU A 87 -2.70 11.00 25.15
CA GLU A 87 -2.93 12.15 24.26
C GLU A 87 -2.32 11.93 22.87
N ARG A 88 -1.09 11.39 22.79
CA ARG A 88 -0.45 11.05 21.51
C ARG A 88 -1.21 9.96 20.78
N THR A 89 -1.74 8.99 21.53
CA THR A 89 -2.54 7.90 20.96
C THR A 89 -3.88 8.41 20.45
N ALA A 90 -4.55 9.26 21.23
CA ALA A 90 -5.81 9.90 20.83
C ALA A 90 -5.60 10.75 19.57
N HIS A 91 -4.50 11.52 19.50
CA HIS A 91 -4.14 12.28 18.31
C HIS A 91 -3.92 11.40 17.08
N LEU A 92 -3.25 10.25 17.23
CA LEU A 92 -3.11 9.26 16.17
C LEU A 92 -4.48 8.75 15.68
N MET A 93 -5.40 8.42 16.58
CA MET A 93 -6.73 7.91 16.23
C MET A 93 -7.60 8.99 15.57
N GLU A 94 -7.46 10.25 15.98
CA GLU A 94 -8.12 11.40 15.37
C GLU A 94 -7.62 11.62 13.94
N LEU A 95 -6.30 11.59 13.73
CA LEU A 95 -5.71 11.68 12.40
C LEU A 95 -6.13 10.48 11.51
N ALA A 96 -6.24 9.29 12.10
CA ALA A 96 -6.70 8.09 11.41
C ALA A 96 -8.13 8.27 10.87
N LYS A 97 -9.04 8.85 11.66
CA LYS A 97 -10.40 9.21 11.23
C LYS A 97 -10.38 10.29 10.16
N ARG A 98 -9.66 11.39 10.41
CA ARG A 98 -9.64 12.56 9.52
C ARG A 98 -9.05 12.29 8.13
N PHE A 99 -8.09 11.37 8.05
CA PHE A 99 -7.34 11.10 6.81
C PHE A 99 -7.56 9.68 6.26
N ASP A 100 -8.61 8.97 6.68
CA ASP A 100 -8.96 7.62 6.19
C ASP A 100 -7.77 6.64 6.21
N LEU A 101 -7.01 6.62 7.32
CA LEU A 101 -5.79 5.80 7.48
C LEU A 101 -4.69 6.02 6.44
N ARG A 102 -4.67 7.18 5.77
CA ARG A 102 -3.57 7.54 4.87
C ARG A 102 -2.36 7.98 5.68
N PHE A 103 -1.60 7.02 6.22
CA PHE A 103 -0.48 7.23 7.15
C PHE A 103 0.57 8.27 6.69
N ILE A 104 0.77 8.45 5.39
CA ILE A 104 1.67 9.49 4.87
C ILE A 104 1.15 10.89 5.21
N HIS A 105 -0.15 11.13 4.99
CA HIS A 105 -0.81 12.40 5.33
C HIS A 105 -0.91 12.58 6.84
N MET A 106 -1.22 11.51 7.58
CA MET A 106 -1.26 11.54 9.04
C MET A 106 0.09 11.93 9.63
N ARG A 107 1.19 11.36 9.12
CA ARG A 107 2.56 11.74 9.51
C ARG A 107 2.88 13.19 9.16
N ASP A 108 2.49 13.62 7.96
CA ASP A 108 2.73 14.98 7.51
C ASP A 108 2.03 16.02 8.40
N ARG A 109 0.78 15.75 8.76
CA ARG A 109 -0.10 16.60 9.59
C ARG A 109 0.02 16.33 11.08
N TRP A 110 1.08 15.62 11.50
CA TRP A 110 1.36 15.38 12.91
C TRP A 110 1.63 16.71 13.63
N ASP A 111 1.04 16.89 14.81
CA ASP A 111 1.17 18.11 15.60
C ASP A 111 2.49 18.05 16.37
N CYS A 112 3.54 18.63 15.76
CA CYS A 112 4.87 18.66 16.34
C CYS A 112 5.03 19.72 17.44
N GLU A 113 4.11 20.68 17.55
CA GLU A 113 4.13 21.70 18.60
C GLU A 113 3.69 21.08 19.92
N LYS A 114 2.57 20.34 19.90
CA LYS A 114 2.07 19.63 21.09
C LYS A 114 2.82 18.34 21.36
N PHE A 115 3.24 17.62 20.32
CA PHE A 115 3.91 16.33 20.45
C PHE A 115 5.27 16.34 19.71
N PRO A 116 6.32 16.88 20.36
CA PRO A 116 7.67 16.91 19.79
C PRO A 116 8.14 15.52 19.36
N GLY A 117 8.93 15.48 18.27
CA GLY A 117 9.39 14.23 17.68
C GLY A 117 8.31 13.56 16.84
N ARG A 118 8.27 13.92 15.55
CA ARG A 118 7.36 13.32 14.57
C ARG A 118 7.65 11.81 14.43
N PRO A 119 6.69 10.92 14.77
CA PRO A 119 6.90 9.48 14.62
C PRO A 119 7.16 9.09 13.16
N SER A 120 7.87 7.98 12.95
CA SER A 120 7.98 7.40 11.61
C SER A 120 6.63 6.84 11.15
N VAL A 121 6.47 6.59 9.85
CA VAL A 121 5.25 5.96 9.32
C VAL A 121 5.06 4.58 9.96
N GLU A 122 6.16 3.91 10.24
CA GLU A 122 6.23 2.59 10.84
C GLU A 122 5.74 2.63 12.28
N ASP A 123 6.15 3.64 13.05
CA ASP A 123 5.70 3.79 14.44
C ASP A 123 4.19 4.09 14.51
N LEU A 124 3.66 4.91 13.61
CA LEU A 124 2.22 5.19 13.51
C LEU A 124 1.43 3.91 13.23
N LYS A 125 1.89 3.11 12.26
CA LYS A 125 1.26 1.83 11.90
C LYS A 125 1.37 0.81 13.03
N GLU A 126 2.55 0.67 13.63
CA GLU A 126 2.82 -0.23 14.76
C GLU A 126 1.85 0.06 15.91
N ARG A 127 1.70 1.34 16.27
CA ARG A 127 0.76 1.74 17.32
C ARG A 127 -0.69 1.46 16.94
N TYR A 128 -1.11 1.87 15.74
CA TYR A 128 -2.49 1.70 15.29
C TYR A 128 -2.92 0.23 15.24
N TYR A 129 -2.15 -0.63 14.56
CA TYR A 129 -2.48 -2.05 14.44
C TYR A 129 -2.28 -2.81 15.77
N GLY A 130 -1.37 -2.35 16.63
CA GLY A 130 -1.23 -2.85 18.00
C GLY A 130 -2.52 -2.64 18.81
N ILE A 131 -3.12 -1.45 18.73
CA ILE A 131 -4.41 -1.16 19.39
C ILE A 131 -5.50 -2.07 18.83
N LEU A 132 -5.62 -2.19 17.51
CA LEU A 132 -6.62 -3.08 16.89
C LEU A 132 -6.48 -4.52 17.39
N THR A 133 -5.26 -5.02 17.49
CA THR A 133 -4.99 -6.38 17.97
C THR A 133 -5.44 -6.58 19.41
N GLN A 134 -5.23 -5.58 20.28
CA GLN A 134 -5.70 -5.65 21.68
C GLN A 134 -7.22 -5.55 21.77
N LEU A 135 -7.84 -4.67 21.00
CA LEU A 135 -9.30 -4.55 20.93
C LEU A 135 -9.97 -5.83 20.39
N ASP A 136 -9.38 -6.45 19.36
CA ASP A 136 -9.84 -7.75 18.83
C ASP A 136 -9.81 -8.82 19.92
N LYS A 137 -8.72 -8.87 20.69
CA LYS A 137 -8.56 -9.84 21.79
C LYS A 137 -9.55 -9.58 22.93
N ALA A 138 -9.78 -8.33 23.31
CA ALA A 138 -10.64 -7.99 24.44
C ALA A 138 -12.14 -8.08 24.10
N ARG A 139 -12.53 -7.67 22.89
CA ARG A 139 -13.94 -7.58 22.47
C ARG A 139 -14.40 -8.79 21.65
N GLY A 140 -13.51 -9.69 21.26
CA GLY A 140 -13.82 -10.77 20.31
C GLY A 140 -14.16 -10.25 18.92
N THR A 141 -13.63 -9.08 18.55
CA THR A 141 -13.89 -8.44 17.24
C THR A 141 -12.83 -8.84 16.20
N ASN A 142 -13.04 -8.42 14.95
CA ASN A 142 -12.09 -8.64 13.84
C ASN A 142 -11.76 -7.32 13.12
N LEU A 143 -11.49 -6.27 13.91
CA LEU A 143 -11.14 -4.93 13.46
C LEU A 143 -9.82 -4.92 12.69
N SER A 144 -8.85 -5.75 13.11
CA SER A 144 -7.59 -5.89 12.39
C SER A 144 -7.73 -6.64 11.05
N GLN A 145 -8.84 -7.33 10.81
CA GLN A 145 -9.02 -8.25 9.68
C GLN A 145 -7.91 -9.31 9.60
N GLY A 146 -7.34 -9.70 10.75
CA GLY A 146 -6.19 -10.59 10.82
C GLY A 146 -4.86 -9.97 10.36
N LEU A 147 -4.84 -8.66 10.07
CA LEU A 147 -3.64 -7.95 9.63
C LEU A 147 -2.68 -7.78 10.81
N ARG A 148 -1.51 -8.40 10.71
CA ARG A 148 -0.40 -8.21 11.65
C ARG A 148 0.68 -7.37 11.00
N TYR A 149 0.96 -6.22 11.59
CA TYR A 149 1.98 -5.29 11.10
C TYR A 149 3.33 -5.55 11.77
N ASP A 150 4.30 -6.05 11.00
CA ASP A 150 5.69 -6.18 11.46
C ASP A 150 6.48 -4.91 11.08
N ALA A 151 6.58 -4.00 12.06
CA ALA A 151 7.29 -2.75 11.89
C ALA A 151 8.80 -2.95 11.68
N ALA A 152 9.41 -3.98 12.27
CA ALA A 152 10.84 -4.25 12.11
C ALA A 152 11.14 -4.74 10.68
N HIS A 153 10.28 -5.59 10.13
CA HIS A 153 10.35 -6.00 8.74
C HIS A 153 10.19 -4.81 7.79
N GLU A 154 9.19 -3.95 8.00
CA GLU A 154 8.95 -2.80 7.12
C GLU A 154 10.10 -1.80 7.14
N ARG A 155 10.70 -1.52 8.32
CA ARG A 155 11.91 -0.68 8.44
C ARG A 155 13.08 -1.28 7.63
N ARG A 156 13.36 -2.57 7.77
CA ARG A 156 14.41 -3.27 7.01
C ARG A 156 14.14 -3.23 5.50
N ARG A 157 12.90 -3.47 5.08
CA ARG A 157 12.48 -3.43 3.67
C ARG A 157 12.73 -2.06 3.06
N LYS A 158 12.35 -0.98 3.75
CA LYS A 158 12.59 0.40 3.27
C LYS A 158 14.08 0.74 3.23
N GLN A 159 14.86 0.30 4.21
CA GLN A 159 16.31 0.49 4.21
C GLN A 159 16.95 -0.20 3.00
N GLN A 160 16.59 -1.45 2.70
CA GLN A 160 17.09 -2.17 1.54
C GLN A 160 16.72 -1.49 0.22
N LEU A 161 15.48 -1.01 0.09
CA LEU A 161 15.04 -0.28 -1.10
C LEU A 161 15.83 1.02 -1.28
N SER A 162 16.07 1.77 -0.20
CA SER A 162 16.88 2.99 -0.22
C SER A 162 18.31 2.70 -0.69
N LEU A 163 18.92 1.63 -0.16
CA LEU A 163 20.25 1.19 -0.58
C LEU A 163 20.28 0.82 -2.06
N LEU A 164 19.28 0.09 -2.56
CA LEU A 164 19.17 -0.30 -3.97
C LEU A 164 19.02 0.92 -4.89
N TYR A 165 18.18 1.87 -4.50
CA TYR A 165 17.91 3.08 -5.28
C TYR A 165 19.13 4.02 -5.31
N GLY A 166 19.92 4.03 -4.24
CA GLY A 166 21.15 4.83 -4.13
C GLY A 166 22.40 4.20 -4.75
N ARG A 167 22.31 3.05 -5.42
CA ARG A 167 23.48 2.37 -6.00
C ARG A 167 24.05 3.17 -7.16
N THR A 168 25.38 3.30 -7.18
CA THR A 168 26.09 3.85 -8.33
C THR A 168 26.28 2.78 -9.42
N LYS A 169 26.54 3.22 -10.64
CA LYS A 169 26.84 2.32 -11.77
C LYS A 169 28.03 1.41 -11.45
N ASP A 170 29.11 1.97 -10.88
CA ASP A 170 30.33 1.23 -10.54
C ASP A 170 30.06 0.14 -9.49
N GLN A 171 29.24 0.44 -8.48
CA GLN A 171 28.82 -0.54 -7.47
C GLN A 171 28.03 -1.70 -8.09
N VAL A 172 27.18 -1.41 -9.09
CA VAL A 172 26.41 -2.44 -9.81
C VAL A 172 27.35 -3.32 -10.64
N GLU A 173 28.29 -2.73 -11.37
CA GLU A 173 29.27 -3.47 -12.16
C GLU A 173 30.21 -4.33 -11.30
N GLU A 174 30.64 -3.79 -10.15
CA GLU A 174 31.41 -4.55 -9.15
C GLU A 174 30.61 -5.71 -8.56
N GLU A 175 29.36 -5.49 -8.13
CA GLU A 175 28.48 -6.55 -7.62
C GLU A 175 28.29 -7.65 -8.67
N GLN A 176 28.10 -7.30 -9.94
CA GLN A 176 28.00 -8.27 -11.04
C GLN A 176 29.29 -9.08 -11.21
N ARG A 177 30.46 -8.44 -11.14
CA ARG A 177 31.76 -9.13 -11.19
C ARG A 177 31.90 -10.11 -10.03
N LEU A 178 31.61 -9.68 -8.81
CA LEU A 178 31.69 -10.52 -7.61
C LEU A 178 30.74 -11.71 -7.68
N ILE A 179 29.50 -11.52 -8.17
CA ILE A 179 28.54 -12.62 -8.37
C ILE A 179 29.07 -13.65 -9.37
N MET A 180 29.70 -13.21 -10.47
CA MET A 180 30.31 -14.13 -11.44
C MET A 180 31.48 -14.91 -10.84
N GLU A 181 32.33 -14.27 -10.06
CA GLU A 181 33.45 -14.92 -9.38
C GLU A 181 32.98 -15.92 -8.32
N LEU A 182 31.98 -15.56 -7.51
CA LEU A 182 31.38 -16.45 -6.52
C LEU A 182 30.87 -17.74 -7.17
N ARG A 183 30.14 -17.62 -8.28
CA ARG A 183 29.65 -18.78 -9.04
C ARG A 183 30.79 -19.67 -9.55
N LYS A 184 31.90 -19.09 -10.00
CA LYS A 184 33.09 -19.85 -10.41
C LYS A 184 33.70 -20.61 -9.23
N ILE A 185 33.78 -19.98 -8.06
CA ILE A 185 34.30 -20.60 -6.83
C ILE A 185 33.40 -21.75 -6.39
N GLU A 186 32.08 -21.54 -6.36
CA GLU A 186 31.10 -22.56 -6.00
C GLU A 186 31.16 -23.78 -6.94
N ALA A 187 31.28 -23.55 -8.26
CA ALA A 187 31.43 -24.62 -9.24
C ALA A 187 32.72 -25.44 -9.01
N ARG A 188 33.86 -24.76 -8.81
CA ARG A 188 35.14 -25.42 -8.50
C ARG A 188 35.09 -26.20 -7.19
N ARG A 189 34.43 -25.66 -6.15
CA ARG A 189 34.24 -26.35 -4.87
C ARG A 189 33.41 -27.62 -5.07
N LYS A 190 32.31 -27.55 -5.81
CA LYS A 190 31.45 -28.71 -6.13
C LYS A 190 32.21 -29.78 -6.92
N GLU A 191 33.05 -29.38 -7.87
CA GLU A 191 33.88 -30.31 -8.64
C GLU A 191 34.91 -31.02 -7.77
N ARG A 192 35.61 -30.29 -6.89
CA ARG A 192 36.55 -30.89 -5.93
C ARG A 192 35.88 -31.89 -4.99
N GLU A 193 34.69 -31.56 -4.50
CA GLU A 193 33.93 -32.45 -3.61
C GLU A 193 33.54 -33.75 -4.33
N ARG A 194 33.10 -33.66 -5.60
CA ARG A 194 32.81 -34.83 -6.44
C ARG A 194 34.04 -35.72 -6.63
N LYS A 195 35.17 -35.13 -7.02
CA LYS A 195 36.44 -35.87 -7.20
C LYS A 195 36.88 -36.56 -5.91
N LYS A 196 36.73 -35.90 -4.77
CA LYS A 196 37.04 -36.49 -3.46
C LYS A 196 36.11 -37.67 -3.12
N GLN A 197 34.81 -37.54 -3.37
CA GLN A 197 33.85 -38.63 -3.17
C GLN A 197 34.15 -39.83 -4.07
N ASP A 198 34.49 -39.59 -5.34
CA ASP A 198 34.85 -40.66 -6.28
C ASP A 198 36.15 -41.36 -5.87
N LEU A 199 37.16 -40.61 -5.44
CA LEU A 199 38.40 -41.17 -4.88
C LEU A 199 38.14 -41.99 -3.61
N GLN A 200 37.29 -41.52 -2.70
CA GLN A 200 36.93 -42.27 -1.50
C GLN A 200 36.25 -43.60 -1.84
N LYS A 201 35.35 -43.62 -2.83
CA LYS A 201 34.71 -44.86 -3.31
C LYS A 201 35.72 -45.86 -3.87
N LEU A 202 36.71 -45.36 -4.63
CA LEU A 202 37.80 -46.16 -5.19
C LEU A 202 38.72 -46.76 -4.11
N ILE A 203 38.94 -46.04 -3.01
CA ILE A 203 39.78 -46.50 -1.88
C ILE A 203 39.01 -47.45 -0.95
N SER A 204 37.68 -47.36 -0.89
CA SER A 204 36.83 -48.23 -0.07
C SER A 204 36.44 -49.56 -0.73
N LEU A 205 36.91 -49.82 -1.96
CA LEU A 205 36.82 -51.10 -2.68
C LEU A 205 38.10 -51.89 -2.48
#